data_AF-A0A379SYQ7-F1
#
_entry.id   AF-A0A379SYQ7-F1
#
_cell.length_a   1.000
_cell.length_b   1.000
_cell.length_c   1.000
_cell.angle_alpha   90.00
_cell.angle_beta   90.00
_cell.angle_gamma   90.00
#
_symmetry.space_group_name_H-M   'P 1'
#
loop_
_entity.id
_entity.type
_entity.pdbx_description
1 polymer ?
#
loop_
_entity_poly.entity_id
_entity_poly.type
_entity_poly.pdbx_seq_one_letter_code
_entity_poly.pdbx_strand_id
1 'polypeptide(L)'
;MKKTLVAAGVVIALGIVWTGGAWYTGKKLENHLSEMVTQANEQLKRTAPEAGVELSYQNYQRGVFSSHLQLVVKPVAGADNTWLKPGQSIVLDESVSHGPFPLAQLKTLNLIPSMASVKTTLVNNDAAKPLFDIAKGDTPFVINTRIGYGGDTRSDISLNPLNYENAGEKVAFSGGEFQLNADKDGNVVSLSGEAQSGLVDAVNEYNQKVQLTFTNLKTDGSSKLASFGERVGDQKLTLDKLSIAIEGKEMAVLEGMEIAGKSDLVNDGKTINSQLDYSLNSLKVQNQDLGQR
;
A
#
# COMPACT_ATOMS: atom_id res chain seq x y z
N MET A 1 -21.55 4.04 6.54
CA MET A 1 -20.65 4.65 7.53
C MET A 1 -19.54 3.72 8.05
N LYS A 2 -19.75 2.40 8.19
CA LYS A 2 -18.65 1.43 8.49
C LYS A 2 -17.86 0.97 7.24
N LYS A 3 -18.48 1.10 6.05
CA LYS A 3 -17.98 0.60 4.76
C LYS A 3 -16.73 1.30 4.22
N THR A 4 -16.46 2.53 4.68
CA THR A 4 -15.33 3.36 4.22
C THR A 4 -14.00 2.96 4.89
N LEU A 5 -14.04 2.25 6.01
CA LEU A 5 -12.85 1.98 6.84
C LEU A 5 -12.00 0.80 6.34
N VAL A 6 -12.62 -0.20 5.71
CA VAL A 6 -11.90 -1.41 5.23
C VAL A 6 -11.04 -1.12 4.01
N ALA A 7 -11.50 -0.25 3.10
CA ALA A 7 -10.72 0.20 1.95
C ALA A 7 -9.57 1.16 2.33
N ALA A 8 -9.74 1.94 3.42
CA ALA A 8 -8.75 2.93 3.86
C ALA A 8 -7.46 2.32 4.43
N GLY A 9 -7.55 1.18 5.13
CA GLY A 9 -6.38 0.54 5.77
C GLY A 9 -5.31 0.07 4.79
N VAL A 10 -5.71 -0.41 3.61
CA VAL A 10 -4.80 -0.91 2.55
C VAL A 10 -4.14 0.25 1.80
N VAL A 11 -4.87 1.34 1.55
CA VAL A 11 -4.34 2.55 0.87
C VAL A 11 -3.30 3.26 1.71
N ILE A 12 -3.45 3.27 3.05
CA ILE A 12 -2.49 3.89 3.97
C ILE A 12 -1.19 3.09 4.04
N ALA A 13 -1.27 1.75 4.07
CA ALA A 13 -0.09 0.88 4.02
C ALA A 13 0.70 1.07 2.72
N LEU A 14 0.02 1.30 1.59
CA LEU A 14 0.64 1.58 0.28
C LEU A 14 1.17 3.02 0.15
N GLY A 15 0.54 4.00 0.82
CA GLY A 15 0.94 5.41 0.78
C GLY A 15 2.17 5.74 1.64
N ILE A 16 2.37 5.04 2.77
CA ILE A 16 3.45 5.38 3.72
C ILE A 16 4.82 4.85 3.29
N VAL A 17 4.87 3.86 2.38
CA VAL A 17 6.12 3.32 1.85
C VAL A 17 6.96 4.38 1.11
N TRP A 18 6.34 5.49 0.67
CA TRP A 18 7.04 6.57 -0.03
C TRP A 18 7.95 7.43 0.85
N THR A 19 7.86 7.35 2.18
CA THR A 19 8.60 8.23 3.10
C THR A 19 10.05 7.79 3.38
N GLY A 20 10.57 6.83 2.60
CA GLY A 20 11.83 6.12 2.86
C GLY A 20 13.15 6.80 2.44
N GLY A 21 13.13 8.04 1.94
CA GLY A 21 14.28 8.63 1.23
C GLY A 21 15.54 8.96 2.06
N ALA A 22 15.54 8.89 3.39
CA ALA A 22 16.67 9.41 4.17
C ALA A 22 16.97 8.69 5.50
N TRP A 23 16.90 7.36 5.58
CA TRP A 23 17.19 6.65 6.84
C TRP A 23 18.67 6.62 7.22
N TYR A 24 19.18 7.70 7.81
CA TYR A 24 20.58 7.76 8.24
C TYR A 24 20.80 6.96 9.55
N THR A 25 21.96 6.29 9.66
CA THR A 25 22.44 5.50 10.84
C THR A 25 22.02 6.04 12.21
N GLY A 26 21.75 5.18 13.22
CA GLY A 26 21.07 5.52 14.49
C GLY A 26 21.43 6.82 15.25
N LYS A 27 22.70 7.26 15.28
CA LYS A 27 23.06 8.57 15.90
C LYS A 27 22.67 9.77 15.03
N LYS A 28 22.69 9.61 13.71
CA LYS A 28 22.17 10.61 12.78
C LYS A 28 20.65 10.54 12.70
N LEU A 29 20.04 9.36 12.83
CA LEU A 29 18.57 9.21 12.85
C LEU A 29 17.92 10.13 13.88
N GLU A 30 18.39 10.09 15.13
CA GLU A 30 17.87 10.95 16.21
C GLU A 30 17.95 12.44 15.89
N ASN A 31 19.10 12.88 15.33
CA ASN A 31 19.33 14.29 15.01
C ASN A 31 18.56 14.77 13.77
N HIS A 32 18.14 13.86 12.88
CA HIS A 32 17.50 14.20 11.62
C HIS A 32 16.03 13.75 11.55
N LEU A 33 15.48 13.12 12.58
CA LEU A 33 14.10 12.59 12.56
C LEU A 33 13.06 13.66 12.29
N SER A 34 13.25 14.84 12.89
CA SER A 34 12.42 16.01 12.60
C SER A 34 12.52 16.44 11.14
N GLU A 35 13.72 16.53 10.58
CA GLU A 35 13.94 16.93 9.19
C GLU A 35 13.35 15.91 8.21
N MET A 36 13.54 14.62 8.46
CA MET A 36 12.97 13.54 7.64
C MET A 36 11.44 13.59 7.62
N VAL A 37 10.82 13.81 8.78
CA VAL A 37 9.35 13.94 8.87
C VAL A 37 8.87 15.20 8.16
N THR A 38 9.63 16.30 8.20
CA THR A 38 9.36 17.49 7.40
C THR A 38 9.43 17.17 5.90
N GLN A 39 10.49 16.54 5.43
CA GLN A 39 10.65 16.15 4.01
C GLN A 39 9.55 15.18 3.56
N ALA A 40 9.19 14.20 4.39
CA ALA A 40 8.08 13.28 4.13
C ALA A 40 6.74 14.02 3.98
N ASN A 41 6.47 15.00 4.84
CA ASN A 41 5.27 15.84 4.73
C ASN A 41 5.28 16.74 3.49
N GLU A 42 6.43 17.29 3.10
CA GLU A 42 6.56 18.03 1.85
C GLU A 42 6.27 17.15 0.64
N GLN A 43 6.77 15.91 0.65
CA GLN A 43 6.49 14.94 -0.40
C GLN A 43 5.01 14.58 -0.43
N LEU A 44 4.40 14.25 0.71
CA LEU A 44 2.95 13.95 0.81
C LEU A 44 2.11 15.10 0.24
N LYS A 45 2.45 16.36 0.54
CA LYS A 45 1.75 17.53 -0.01
C LYS A 45 1.91 17.68 -1.53
N ARG A 46 3.03 17.24 -2.09
CA ARG A 46 3.29 17.30 -3.54
C ARG A 46 2.61 16.16 -4.29
N THR A 47 2.64 14.95 -3.75
CA THR A 47 2.21 13.74 -4.46
C THR A 47 0.79 13.31 -4.14
N ALA A 48 0.28 13.65 -2.96
CA ALA A 48 -1.06 13.28 -2.50
C ALA A 48 -1.70 14.39 -1.65
N PRO A 49 -1.79 15.64 -2.16
CA PRO A 49 -2.41 16.75 -1.42
C PRO A 49 -3.83 16.45 -0.95
N GLU A 50 -4.58 15.66 -1.71
CA GLU A 50 -5.95 15.22 -1.40
C GLU A 50 -6.03 14.22 -0.25
N ALA A 51 -4.92 13.60 0.16
CA ALA A 51 -4.92 12.72 1.32
C ALA A 51 -5.29 13.48 2.61
N GLY A 52 -4.97 14.78 2.69
CA GLY A 52 -5.37 15.62 3.83
C GLY A 52 -4.81 15.11 5.17
N VAL A 53 -3.61 14.53 5.16
CA VAL A 53 -2.91 14.04 6.36
C VAL A 53 -1.50 14.57 6.47
N GLU A 54 -1.00 14.53 7.70
CA GLU A 54 0.38 14.80 8.04
C GLU A 54 0.98 13.64 8.84
N LEU A 55 2.27 13.48 8.68
CA LEU A 55 3.11 12.53 9.39
C LEU A 55 3.78 13.22 10.57
N SER A 56 3.81 12.54 11.70
CA SER A 56 4.61 12.91 12.88
C SER A 56 5.25 11.63 13.46
N TYR A 57 6.06 11.78 14.50
CA TYR A 57 6.65 10.65 15.21
C TYR A 57 6.52 10.81 16.73
N GLN A 58 6.56 9.70 17.45
CA GLN A 58 6.56 9.66 18.91
C GLN A 58 7.35 8.45 19.42
N ASN A 59 7.57 8.40 20.75
CA ASN A 59 8.13 7.25 21.45
C ASN A 59 9.47 6.74 20.88
N TYR A 60 10.33 7.64 20.39
CA TYR A 60 11.65 7.28 19.90
C TYR A 60 12.54 6.73 21.03
N GLN A 61 13.06 5.52 20.82
CA GLN A 61 13.98 4.84 21.74
C GLN A 61 15.21 4.39 20.96
N ARG A 62 16.37 4.95 21.32
CA ARG A 62 17.64 4.63 20.68
C ARG A 62 18.33 3.46 21.38
N GLY A 63 18.78 2.48 20.60
CA GLY A 63 19.73 1.44 21.03
C GLY A 63 21.03 1.48 20.23
N VAL A 64 21.89 0.49 20.43
CA VAL A 64 23.25 0.44 19.83
C VAL A 64 23.22 -0.09 18.39
N PHE A 65 22.40 -1.11 18.11
CA PHE A 65 22.21 -1.73 16.79
C PHE A 65 20.75 -1.72 16.33
N SER A 66 19.89 -1.11 17.12
CA SER A 66 18.48 -1.00 16.84
C SER A 66 17.89 0.24 17.49
N SER A 67 16.93 0.86 16.84
CA SER A 67 16.06 1.89 17.40
C SER A 67 14.60 1.46 17.23
N HIS A 68 13.75 2.03 18.07
CA HIS A 68 12.30 1.88 17.96
C HIS A 68 11.66 3.26 17.90
N LEU A 69 10.62 3.42 17.10
CA LEU A 69 9.80 4.62 17.07
C LEU A 69 8.39 4.30 16.61
N GLN A 70 7.50 5.26 16.79
CA GLN A 70 6.17 5.21 16.22
C GLN A 70 5.97 6.37 15.26
N LEU A 71 5.55 6.05 14.03
CA LEU A 71 5.06 7.05 13.09
C LEU A 71 3.56 7.24 13.31
N VAL A 72 3.12 8.49 13.27
CA VAL A 72 1.74 8.86 13.60
C VAL A 72 1.18 9.70 12.47
N VAL A 73 0.20 9.15 11.76
CA VAL A 73 -0.52 9.81 10.67
C VAL A 73 -1.80 10.41 11.22
N LYS A 74 -2.01 11.71 11.02
CA LYS A 74 -3.15 12.47 11.52
C LYS A 74 -3.76 13.32 10.41
N PRO A 75 -5.06 13.65 10.47
CA PRO A 75 -5.65 14.64 9.60
C PRO A 75 -4.96 16.00 9.73
N VAL A 76 -4.75 16.68 8.62
CA VAL A 76 -4.37 18.10 8.62
C VAL A 76 -5.55 18.92 9.16
N ALA A 77 -5.29 19.86 10.06
CA ALA A 77 -6.33 20.71 10.61
C ALA A 77 -7.08 21.49 9.52
N GLY A 78 -8.41 21.38 9.50
CA GLY A 78 -9.27 22.06 8.51
C GLY A 78 -9.32 21.38 7.14
N ALA A 79 -8.59 20.28 6.92
CA ALA A 79 -8.76 19.46 5.72
C ALA A 79 -10.06 18.65 5.82
N ASP A 80 -10.77 18.54 4.70
CA ASP A 80 -11.94 17.65 4.59
C ASP A 80 -11.45 16.20 4.44
N ASN A 81 -11.13 15.57 5.57
CA ASN A 81 -10.62 14.21 5.62
C ASN A 81 -11.78 13.23 5.85
N THR A 82 -12.09 12.44 4.82
CA THR A 82 -13.21 11.48 4.83
C THR A 82 -12.89 10.16 5.53
N TRP A 83 -11.62 9.92 5.89
CA TRP A 83 -11.11 8.63 6.34
C TRP A 83 -10.59 8.63 7.79
N LEU A 84 -10.11 9.77 8.30
CA LEU A 84 -9.73 9.98 9.69
C LEU A 84 -10.43 11.23 10.25
N LYS A 85 -11.20 11.04 11.33
CA LYS A 85 -11.88 12.15 12.00
C LYS A 85 -10.88 13.00 12.79
N PRO A 86 -11.16 14.30 13.04
CA PRO A 86 -10.37 15.12 13.94
C PRO A 86 -10.14 14.41 15.29
N GLY A 87 -8.89 14.37 15.75
CA GLY A 87 -8.47 13.67 16.97
C GLY A 87 -8.14 12.18 16.80
N GLN A 88 -8.47 11.56 15.65
CA GLN A 88 -8.01 10.22 15.34
C GLN A 88 -6.60 10.24 14.73
N SER A 89 -5.90 9.11 14.86
CA SER A 89 -4.60 8.90 14.21
C SER A 89 -4.44 7.45 13.82
N ILE A 90 -3.66 7.18 12.78
CA ILE A 90 -3.09 5.86 12.52
C ILE A 90 -1.68 5.86 13.06
N VAL A 91 -1.32 4.79 13.77
CA VAL A 91 0.02 4.65 14.35
C VAL A 91 0.68 3.43 13.74
N LEU A 92 1.88 3.63 13.21
CA LEU A 92 2.76 2.57 12.75
C LEU A 92 3.89 2.39 13.74
N ASP A 93 4.18 1.15 14.07
CA ASP A 93 5.27 0.74 14.93
C ASP A 93 6.47 0.37 14.07
N GLU A 94 7.60 1.06 14.28
CA GLU A 94 8.82 0.94 13.49
C GLU A 94 9.94 0.33 14.33
N SER A 95 10.40 -0.86 13.96
CA SER A 95 11.61 -1.47 14.49
C SER A 95 12.74 -1.32 13.49
N VAL A 96 13.72 -0.48 13.82
CA VAL A 96 14.84 -0.14 12.94
C VAL A 96 16.07 -0.91 13.43
N SER A 97 16.62 -1.80 12.61
CA SER A 97 17.94 -2.39 12.81
C SER A 97 18.97 -1.64 11.97
N HIS A 98 20.10 -1.26 12.57
CA HIS A 98 21.16 -0.50 11.89
C HIS A 98 22.55 -1.03 12.24
N GLY A 99 23.52 -0.73 11.37
CA GLY A 99 24.89 -1.25 11.45
C GLY A 99 25.35 -1.73 10.07
N PRO A 100 26.61 -2.17 9.91
CA PRO A 100 27.12 -2.61 8.60
C PRO A 100 26.40 -3.83 8.04
N PHE A 101 25.80 -4.63 8.93
CA PHE A 101 24.95 -5.77 8.62
C PHE A 101 23.77 -5.78 9.61
N PRO A 102 22.61 -5.19 9.26
CA PRO A 102 21.46 -5.16 10.13
C PRO A 102 21.08 -6.58 10.59
N LEU A 103 21.07 -6.83 11.90
CA LEU A 103 20.83 -8.15 12.48
C LEU A 103 19.50 -8.76 12.03
N ALA A 104 18.50 -7.94 11.75
CA ALA A 104 17.21 -8.37 11.23
C ALA A 104 17.32 -9.08 9.87
N GLN A 105 18.25 -8.65 9.00
CA GLN A 105 18.50 -9.27 7.71
C GLN A 105 19.33 -10.55 7.81
N LEU A 106 20.25 -10.62 8.78
CA LEU A 106 21.00 -11.85 9.03
C LEU A 106 20.09 -13.01 9.48
N LYS A 107 19.01 -12.70 10.22
CA LYS A 107 17.99 -13.70 10.60
C LYS A 107 17.24 -14.28 9.42
N THR A 108 17.14 -13.53 8.32
CA THR A 108 16.49 -13.98 7.07
C THR A 108 17.51 -14.48 6.05
N LEU A 109 18.76 -14.73 6.48
CA LEU A 109 19.89 -15.15 5.62
C LEU A 109 20.20 -14.18 4.48
N ASN A 110 19.79 -12.91 4.62
CA ASN A 110 20.12 -11.84 3.70
C ASN A 110 21.44 -11.18 4.13
N LEU A 111 22.49 -11.42 3.34
CA LEU A 111 23.85 -10.93 3.60
C LEU A 111 24.18 -9.64 2.84
N ILE A 112 23.20 -9.00 2.20
CA ILE A 112 23.43 -7.79 1.41
C ILE A 112 23.74 -6.63 2.36
N PRO A 113 24.91 -5.98 2.24
CA PRO A 113 25.25 -4.81 3.06
C PRO A 113 24.18 -3.72 2.91
N SER A 114 23.68 -3.23 4.04
CA SER A 114 22.66 -2.19 4.06
C SER A 114 22.89 -1.28 5.25
N MET A 115 22.45 -0.03 5.10
CA MET A 115 22.55 0.97 6.16
C MET A 115 21.58 0.67 7.31
N ALA A 116 20.37 0.24 6.96
CA ALA A 116 19.34 -0.12 7.91
C ALA A 116 18.33 -1.13 7.33
N SER A 117 17.61 -1.78 8.25
CA SER A 117 16.42 -2.56 7.99
C SER A 117 15.31 -2.06 8.89
N VAL A 118 14.13 -1.81 8.37
CA VAL A 118 12.96 -1.35 9.13
C VAL A 118 11.87 -2.39 9.01
N LYS A 119 11.31 -2.80 10.14
CA LYS A 119 10.07 -3.57 10.20
C LYS A 119 8.96 -2.64 10.66
N THR A 120 7.98 -2.44 9.80
CA THR A 120 6.79 -1.64 10.05
C THR A 120 5.59 -2.55 10.31
N THR A 121 4.83 -2.26 11.36
CA THR A 121 3.53 -2.91 11.64
C THR A 121 2.50 -1.89 12.07
N LEU A 122 1.22 -2.20 11.89
CA LEU A 122 0.13 -1.34 12.37
C LEU A 122 -0.04 -1.50 13.89
N VAL A 123 -0.27 -0.40 14.62
CA VAL A 123 -0.65 -0.44 16.03
C VAL A 123 -2.17 -0.56 16.15
N ASN A 124 -2.64 -1.43 17.04
CA ASN A 124 -4.06 -1.57 17.36
C ASN A 124 -4.53 -0.43 18.27
N ASN A 125 -4.77 0.75 17.68
CA ASN A 125 -5.37 1.90 18.34
C ASN A 125 -6.83 2.10 17.88
N ASP A 126 -7.54 3.08 18.47
CA ASP A 126 -8.97 3.29 18.22
C ASP A 126 -9.34 3.41 16.73
N ALA A 127 -8.48 4.02 15.90
CA ALA A 127 -8.73 4.17 14.47
C ALA A 127 -8.47 2.87 13.68
N ALA A 128 -7.46 2.07 14.08
CA ALA A 128 -7.12 0.81 13.45
C ALA A 128 -7.92 -0.39 13.97
N LYS A 129 -8.60 -0.25 15.11
CA LYS A 129 -9.32 -1.33 15.79
C LYS A 129 -10.28 -2.12 14.88
N PRO A 130 -11.09 -1.50 14.01
CA PRO A 130 -11.96 -2.26 13.11
C PRO A 130 -11.20 -3.23 12.18
N LEU A 131 -10.00 -2.84 11.74
CA LEU A 131 -9.17 -3.70 10.90
C LEU A 131 -8.56 -4.84 11.71
N PHE A 132 -8.13 -4.58 12.95
CA PHE A 132 -7.69 -5.63 13.88
C PHE A 132 -8.81 -6.60 14.25
N ASP A 133 -10.05 -6.12 14.41
CA ASP A 133 -11.20 -6.99 14.68
C ASP A 133 -11.44 -7.95 13.48
N ILE A 134 -11.25 -7.46 12.25
CA ILE A 134 -11.30 -8.29 11.03
C ILE A 134 -10.12 -9.28 10.96
N ALA A 135 -8.94 -8.83 11.38
CA ALA A 135 -7.71 -9.63 11.46
C ALA A 135 -7.66 -10.53 12.73
N LYS A 136 -8.73 -10.62 13.52
CA LYS A 136 -8.80 -11.41 14.77
C LYS A 136 -7.70 -11.08 15.79
N GLY A 137 -7.26 -9.81 15.81
CA GLY A 137 -6.22 -9.32 16.70
C GLY A 137 -4.80 -9.43 16.13
N ASP A 138 -4.60 -10.14 15.02
CA ASP A 138 -3.31 -10.19 14.33
C ASP A 138 -3.04 -8.88 13.57
N THR A 139 -1.76 -8.61 13.30
CA THR A 139 -1.40 -7.46 12.47
C THR A 139 -1.89 -7.69 11.03
N PRO A 140 -2.57 -6.72 10.40
CA PRO A 140 -3.13 -6.90 9.06
C PRO A 140 -2.05 -6.90 7.95
N PHE A 141 -0.87 -6.33 8.23
CA PHE A 141 0.25 -6.34 7.30
C PHE A 141 1.58 -6.19 8.04
N VAL A 142 2.66 -6.60 7.37
CA VAL A 142 4.04 -6.36 7.79
C VAL A 142 4.80 -5.82 6.59
N ILE A 143 5.58 -4.75 6.80
CA ILE A 143 6.47 -4.22 5.77
C ILE A 143 7.91 -4.36 6.29
N ASN A 144 8.75 -5.03 5.51
CA ASN A 144 10.18 -5.11 5.78
C ASN A 144 10.93 -4.30 4.72
N THR A 145 11.44 -3.14 5.13
CA THR A 145 12.17 -2.22 4.28
C THR A 145 13.66 -2.35 4.52
N ARG A 146 14.44 -2.61 3.47
CA ARG A 146 15.89 -2.46 3.49
C ARG A 146 16.27 -1.12 2.88
N ILE A 147 17.20 -0.41 3.54
CA ILE A 147 17.81 0.80 3.00
C ILE A 147 19.29 0.53 2.70
N GLY A 148 19.67 0.63 1.42
CA GLY A 148 21.04 0.53 0.96
C GLY A 148 21.90 1.72 1.39
N TYR A 149 23.23 1.57 1.32
CA TYR A 149 24.15 2.69 1.56
C TYR A 149 24.03 3.81 0.51
N GLY A 150 23.51 3.49 -0.68
CA GLY A 150 23.18 4.47 -1.72
C GLY A 150 21.89 5.25 -1.44
N GLY A 151 21.13 4.89 -0.40
CA GLY A 151 19.82 5.46 -0.07
C GLY A 151 18.65 4.81 -0.82
N ASP A 152 18.93 3.88 -1.74
CA ASP A 152 17.91 3.06 -2.39
C ASP A 152 17.19 2.18 -1.36
N THR A 153 15.90 1.93 -1.62
CA THR A 153 15.04 1.16 -0.73
C THR A 153 14.38 0.00 -1.47
N ARG A 154 14.20 -1.09 -0.73
CA ARG A 154 13.38 -2.24 -1.12
C ARG A 154 12.48 -2.59 0.04
N SER A 155 11.18 -2.61 -0.19
CA SER A 155 10.15 -2.93 0.80
C SER A 155 9.41 -4.18 0.35
N ASP A 156 9.55 -5.25 1.13
CA ASP A 156 8.74 -6.46 0.97
C ASP A 156 7.51 -6.30 1.89
N ILE A 157 6.33 -6.25 1.30
CA ILE A 157 5.03 -5.94 1.93
C ILE A 157 4.18 -7.20 1.92
N SER A 158 3.93 -7.75 3.11
CA SER A 158 3.08 -8.92 3.31
C SER A 158 1.76 -8.48 3.91
N LEU A 159 0.66 -8.69 3.18
CA LEU A 159 -0.70 -8.51 3.67
C LEU A 159 -1.19 -9.84 4.23
N ASN A 160 -1.55 -9.86 5.50
CA ASN A 160 -1.99 -11.09 6.14
C ASN A 160 -3.41 -11.47 5.72
N PRO A 161 -3.73 -12.78 5.69
CA PRO A 161 -5.09 -13.24 5.43
C PRO A 161 -6.08 -12.66 6.43
N LEU A 162 -7.27 -12.30 5.94
CA LEU A 162 -8.36 -11.79 6.75
C LEU A 162 -9.54 -12.75 6.66
N ASN A 163 -10.21 -13.00 7.79
CA ASN A 163 -11.41 -13.83 7.80
C ASN A 163 -12.33 -13.37 8.93
N TYR A 164 -13.34 -12.58 8.56
CA TYR A 164 -14.32 -12.00 9.44
C TYR A 164 -15.72 -12.40 9.01
N GLU A 165 -16.56 -12.75 9.99
CA GLU A 165 -17.97 -13.05 9.78
C GLU A 165 -18.77 -12.55 10.98
N ASN A 166 -19.71 -11.63 10.77
CA ASN A 166 -20.58 -11.12 11.82
C ASN A 166 -21.88 -10.56 11.24
N ALA A 167 -23.03 -10.94 11.82
CA ALA A 167 -24.33 -10.37 11.49
C ALA A 167 -24.69 -10.32 9.98
N GLY A 168 -24.21 -11.29 9.20
CA GLY A 168 -24.43 -11.36 7.75
C GLY A 168 -23.46 -10.55 6.89
N GLU A 169 -22.47 -9.89 7.50
CA GLU A 169 -21.28 -9.35 6.82
C GLU A 169 -20.16 -10.38 6.89
N LYS A 170 -19.50 -10.61 5.75
CA LYS A 170 -18.37 -11.54 5.64
C LYS A 170 -17.26 -10.88 4.85
N VAL A 171 -16.04 -10.98 5.35
CA VAL A 171 -14.84 -10.58 4.64
C VAL A 171 -13.87 -11.74 4.69
N ALA A 172 -13.47 -12.25 3.54
CA ALA A 172 -12.39 -13.21 3.42
C ALA A 172 -11.36 -12.66 2.44
N PHE A 173 -10.09 -12.70 2.79
CA PHE A 173 -8.99 -12.27 1.94
C PHE A 173 -7.83 -13.25 2.14
N SER A 174 -7.25 -13.74 1.05
CA SER A 174 -6.17 -14.73 1.10
C SER A 174 -4.84 -14.19 1.60
N GLY A 175 -4.72 -12.87 1.77
CA GLY A 175 -3.43 -12.21 1.86
C GLY A 175 -2.87 -11.88 0.48
N GLY A 176 -1.71 -11.22 0.47
CA GLY A 176 -0.99 -10.86 -0.74
C GLY A 176 0.44 -10.41 -0.43
N GLU A 177 1.32 -10.57 -1.41
CA GLU A 177 2.73 -10.20 -1.29
C GLU A 177 3.06 -9.17 -2.36
N PHE A 178 3.66 -8.06 -1.95
CA PHE A 178 4.04 -6.97 -2.82
C PHE A 178 5.47 -6.54 -2.53
N GLN A 179 6.12 -6.00 -3.55
CA GLN A 179 7.46 -5.48 -3.46
C GLN A 179 7.51 -4.10 -4.09
N LEU A 180 7.92 -3.13 -3.29
CA LEU A 180 8.19 -1.78 -3.73
C LEU A 180 9.70 -1.54 -3.73
N ASN A 181 10.25 -1.06 -4.83
CA ASN A 181 11.62 -0.53 -4.86
C ASN A 181 11.58 0.96 -5.21
N ALA A 182 12.44 1.75 -4.58
CA ALA A 182 12.62 3.15 -4.91
C ALA A 182 14.11 3.55 -4.83
N ASP A 183 14.56 4.45 -5.71
CA ASP A 183 15.87 5.08 -5.55
C ASP A 183 15.86 6.06 -4.36
N LYS A 184 17.05 6.59 -4.02
CA LYS A 184 17.22 7.52 -2.89
C LYS A 184 16.37 8.79 -2.98
N ASP A 185 16.01 9.21 -4.19
CA ASP A 185 15.28 10.46 -4.45
C ASP A 185 13.78 10.21 -4.71
N GLY A 186 13.34 8.95 -4.77
CA GLY A 186 12.00 8.58 -5.20
C GLY A 186 11.72 8.82 -6.69
N ASN A 187 12.77 9.08 -7.49
CA ASN A 187 12.62 9.36 -8.91
C ASN A 187 12.23 8.08 -9.64
N VAL A 188 12.99 7.01 -9.47
CA VAL A 188 12.68 5.67 -9.99
C VAL A 188 11.97 4.84 -8.92
N VAL A 189 10.80 4.30 -9.27
CA VAL A 189 9.96 3.46 -8.40
C VAL A 189 9.46 2.26 -9.19
N SER A 190 9.39 1.09 -8.56
CA SER A 190 8.70 -0.09 -9.10
C SER A 190 7.84 -0.75 -8.05
N LEU A 191 6.70 -1.30 -8.46
CA LEU A 191 5.77 -2.07 -7.64
C LEU A 191 5.43 -3.35 -8.39
N SER A 192 5.62 -4.50 -7.75
CA SER A 192 5.13 -5.79 -8.25
C SER A 192 4.46 -6.55 -7.12
N GLY A 193 3.53 -7.44 -7.43
CA GLY A 193 2.90 -8.28 -6.41
C GLY A 193 1.62 -8.94 -6.85
N GLU A 194 1.08 -9.77 -5.96
CA GLU A 194 -0.15 -10.51 -6.22
C GLU A 194 -0.97 -10.76 -4.96
N ALA A 195 -2.28 -10.92 -5.17
CA ALA A 195 -3.23 -11.38 -4.16
C ALA A 195 -4.15 -12.43 -4.79
N GLN A 196 -4.27 -13.60 -4.15
CA GLN A 196 -4.93 -14.75 -4.77
C GLN A 196 -6.45 -14.64 -4.78
N SER A 197 -7.07 -14.14 -3.71
CA SER A 197 -8.52 -14.00 -3.66
C SER A 197 -9.00 -13.04 -2.59
N GLY A 198 -10.18 -12.50 -2.82
CA GLY A 198 -10.95 -11.78 -1.80
C GLY A 198 -12.44 -11.95 -2.02
N LEU A 199 -13.19 -11.86 -0.93
CA LEU A 199 -14.63 -11.93 -0.85
C LEU A 199 -15.12 -10.90 0.16
N VAL A 200 -16.11 -10.11 -0.25
CA VAL A 200 -16.82 -9.18 0.62
C VAL A 200 -18.31 -9.38 0.44
N ASP A 201 -19.00 -9.73 1.53
CA ASP A 201 -20.45 -9.68 1.65
C ASP A 201 -20.85 -8.37 2.33
N ALA A 202 -21.68 -7.58 1.66
CA ALA A 202 -22.22 -6.33 2.16
C ALA A 202 -23.71 -6.21 1.83
N VAL A 203 -24.42 -5.33 2.55
CA VAL A 203 -25.83 -5.04 2.26
C VAL A 203 -25.94 -3.75 1.44
N ASN A 204 -26.65 -3.73 0.31
CA ASN A 204 -26.84 -2.52 -0.50
C ASN A 204 -27.95 -1.60 0.08
N GLU A 205 -28.25 -0.50 -0.61
CA GLU A 205 -29.28 0.48 -0.18
C GLU A 205 -30.71 -0.08 -0.19
N TYR A 206 -30.93 -1.18 -0.93
CA TYR A 206 -32.20 -1.90 -1.00
C TYR A 206 -32.30 -3.04 0.02
N ASN A 207 -31.38 -3.08 0.98
CA ASN A 207 -31.29 -4.13 2.00
C ASN A 207 -31.04 -5.54 1.42
N GLN A 208 -30.39 -5.62 0.26
CA GLN A 208 -30.01 -6.88 -0.38
C GLN A 208 -28.56 -7.25 -0.08
N LYS A 209 -28.29 -8.53 0.14
CA LYS A 209 -26.94 -9.09 0.25
C LYS A 209 -26.25 -9.06 -1.10
N VAL A 210 -25.14 -8.34 -1.18
CA VAL A 210 -24.24 -8.26 -2.32
C VAL A 210 -22.93 -8.92 -1.94
N GLN A 211 -22.53 -9.90 -2.73
CA GLN A 211 -21.23 -10.55 -2.63
C GLN A 211 -20.36 -10.09 -3.79
N LEU A 212 -19.17 -9.59 -3.46
CA LEU A 212 -18.12 -9.28 -4.42
C LEU A 212 -17.00 -10.28 -4.21
N THR A 213 -16.55 -10.97 -5.26
CA THR A 213 -15.37 -11.83 -5.19
C THR A 213 -14.39 -11.50 -6.30
N PHE A 214 -13.09 -11.60 -6.00
CA PHE A 214 -12.05 -11.53 -7.01
C PHE A 214 -11.10 -12.73 -6.87
N THR A 215 -10.45 -13.10 -7.96
CA THR A 215 -9.44 -14.15 -8.00
C THR A 215 -8.24 -13.69 -8.82
N ASN A 216 -7.05 -13.95 -8.28
CA ASN A 216 -5.73 -13.67 -8.85
C ASN A 216 -5.60 -12.25 -9.39
N LEU A 217 -5.43 -11.30 -8.48
CA LEU A 217 -4.97 -9.96 -8.80
C LEU A 217 -3.45 -9.98 -8.90
N LYS A 218 -2.89 -9.46 -10.00
CA LYS A 218 -1.45 -9.22 -10.12
C LYS A 218 -1.19 -7.82 -10.63
N THR A 219 -0.10 -7.23 -10.16
CA THR A 219 0.39 -5.95 -10.61
C THR A 219 1.88 -6.03 -10.85
N ASP A 220 2.36 -5.38 -11.89
CA ASP A 220 3.77 -5.16 -12.16
C ASP A 220 3.91 -3.79 -12.82
N GLY A 221 4.77 -2.93 -12.29
CA GLY A 221 4.95 -1.62 -12.86
C GLY A 221 6.21 -0.94 -12.40
N SER A 222 6.70 -0.04 -13.24
CA SER A 222 7.83 0.82 -12.94
C SER A 222 7.57 2.22 -13.48
N SER A 223 8.14 3.22 -12.83
CA SER A 223 8.04 4.60 -13.26
C SER A 223 9.28 5.39 -12.88
N LYS A 224 9.56 6.43 -13.65
CA LYS A 224 10.61 7.42 -13.40
C LYS A 224 10.03 8.82 -13.45
N LEU A 225 10.54 9.72 -12.61
CA LEU A 225 10.20 11.13 -12.64
C LEU A 225 10.96 11.83 -13.77
N ALA A 226 10.24 12.47 -14.69
CA ALA A 226 10.80 13.32 -15.73
C ALA A 226 11.26 14.66 -15.15
N SER A 227 12.13 15.39 -15.87
CA SER A 227 12.69 16.66 -15.41
C SER A 227 11.66 17.76 -15.17
N PHE A 228 10.47 17.65 -15.75
CA PHE A 228 9.36 18.58 -15.59
C PHE A 228 8.32 18.13 -14.54
N GLY A 229 8.61 17.08 -13.76
CA GLY A 229 7.83 16.69 -12.58
C GLY A 229 6.75 15.63 -12.83
N GLU A 230 6.58 15.15 -14.06
CA GLU A 230 5.63 14.08 -14.39
C GLU A 230 6.28 12.70 -14.34
N ARG A 231 5.52 11.67 -13.95
CA ARG A 231 6.00 10.28 -13.97
C ARG A 231 5.69 9.62 -15.31
N VAL A 232 6.66 8.89 -15.85
CA VAL A 232 6.51 8.04 -17.03
C VAL A 232 7.00 6.62 -16.72
N GLY A 233 6.45 5.62 -17.39
CA GLY A 233 6.86 4.22 -17.27
C GLY A 233 5.77 3.22 -17.68
N ASP A 234 6.01 1.97 -17.35
CA ASP A 234 5.17 0.82 -17.70
C ASP A 234 4.37 0.34 -16.48
N GLN A 235 3.12 -0.04 -16.68
CA GLN A 235 2.23 -0.59 -15.66
C GLN A 235 1.40 -1.70 -16.28
N LYS A 236 1.30 -2.84 -15.60
CA LYS A 236 0.47 -3.96 -15.99
C LYS A 236 -0.34 -4.44 -14.78
N LEU A 237 -1.65 -4.52 -14.96
CA LEU A 237 -2.60 -5.07 -13.99
C LEU A 237 -3.33 -6.23 -14.64
N THR A 238 -3.38 -7.38 -13.98
CA THR A 238 -4.17 -8.53 -14.44
C THR A 238 -5.11 -8.99 -13.35
N LEU A 239 -6.32 -9.39 -13.74
CA LEU A 239 -7.32 -9.97 -12.86
C LEU A 239 -8.00 -11.15 -13.56
N ASP A 240 -7.84 -12.35 -13.01
CA ASP A 240 -8.39 -13.56 -13.64
C ASP A 240 -9.92 -13.57 -13.57
N LYS A 241 -10.50 -13.19 -12.43
CA LYS A 241 -11.95 -13.17 -12.25
C LYS A 241 -12.41 -12.12 -11.26
N LEU A 242 -13.51 -11.45 -11.59
CA LEU A 242 -14.32 -10.65 -10.67
C LEU A 242 -15.78 -11.10 -10.81
N SER A 243 -16.43 -11.42 -9.70
CA SER A 243 -17.87 -11.73 -9.72
C SER A 243 -18.66 -10.90 -8.72
N ILE A 244 -19.90 -10.63 -9.10
CA ILE A 244 -20.88 -9.91 -8.30
C ILE A 244 -22.12 -10.79 -8.19
N ALA A 245 -22.54 -11.12 -6.98
CA ALA A 245 -23.79 -11.83 -6.72
C ALA A 245 -24.71 -10.99 -5.82
N ILE A 246 -26.01 -11.03 -6.08
CA ILE A 246 -27.04 -10.36 -5.28
C ILE A 246 -28.05 -11.42 -4.83
N GLU A 247 -28.30 -11.50 -3.52
CA GLU A 247 -29.16 -12.53 -2.91
C GLU A 247 -28.80 -13.96 -3.34
N GLY A 248 -27.48 -14.22 -3.43
CA GLY A 248 -26.95 -15.52 -3.87
C GLY A 248 -27.07 -15.82 -5.37
N LYS A 249 -27.62 -14.89 -6.16
CA LYS A 249 -27.70 -15.01 -7.63
C LYS A 249 -26.53 -14.27 -8.26
N GLU A 250 -25.73 -14.95 -9.06
CA GLU A 250 -24.65 -14.34 -9.84
C GLU A 250 -25.25 -13.36 -10.86
N MET A 251 -24.88 -12.09 -10.73
CA MET A 251 -25.39 -10.99 -11.54
C MET A 251 -24.42 -10.57 -12.63
N ALA A 252 -23.12 -10.59 -12.33
CA ALA A 252 -22.08 -10.26 -13.29
C ALA A 252 -20.80 -11.04 -13.01
N VAL A 253 -20.13 -11.45 -14.09
CA VAL A 253 -18.79 -12.04 -14.04
C VAL A 253 -17.93 -11.41 -15.12
N LEU A 254 -16.75 -10.96 -14.72
CA LEU A 254 -15.68 -10.48 -15.58
C LEU A 254 -14.53 -11.47 -15.47
N GLU A 255 -14.07 -11.99 -16.61
CA GLU A 255 -12.99 -13.01 -16.67
C GLU A 255 -11.84 -12.51 -17.56
N GLY A 256 -10.61 -12.67 -17.08
CA GLY A 256 -9.38 -12.37 -17.81
C GLY A 256 -9.26 -10.90 -18.22
N MET A 257 -9.27 -9.99 -17.25
CA MET A 257 -8.99 -8.58 -17.48
C MET A 257 -7.49 -8.32 -17.41
N GLU A 258 -6.98 -7.62 -18.41
CA GLU A 258 -5.62 -7.08 -18.43
C GLU A 258 -5.67 -5.60 -18.80
N ILE A 259 -4.93 -4.78 -18.07
CA ILE A 259 -4.71 -3.37 -18.37
C ILE A 259 -3.20 -3.15 -18.39
N ALA A 260 -2.68 -2.68 -19.52
CA ALA A 260 -1.28 -2.34 -19.70
C ALA A 260 -1.16 -0.87 -20.11
N GLY A 261 -0.56 -0.05 -19.26
CA GLY A 261 -0.22 1.32 -19.54
C GLY A 261 1.27 1.44 -19.83
N LYS A 262 1.63 2.19 -20.86
CA LYS A 262 3.02 2.54 -21.16
C LYS A 262 3.12 4.02 -21.40
N SER A 263 4.12 4.66 -20.81
CA SER A 263 4.43 6.06 -21.06
C SER A 263 5.94 6.27 -21.11
N ASP A 264 6.39 7.04 -22.10
CA ASP A 264 7.79 7.32 -22.33
C ASP A 264 7.98 8.76 -22.82
N LEU A 265 9.17 9.31 -22.61
CA LEU A 265 9.57 10.58 -23.22
C LEU A 265 10.01 10.33 -24.66
N VAL A 266 9.47 11.10 -25.60
CA VAL A 266 10.03 11.17 -26.96
C VAL A 266 11.36 11.92 -26.95
N ASN A 267 12.09 11.85 -28.07
CA ASN A 267 13.48 12.30 -28.20
C ASN A 267 13.74 13.77 -27.79
N ASP A 268 12.71 14.62 -27.73
CA ASP A 268 12.83 16.01 -27.29
C ASP A 268 12.93 16.18 -25.75
N GLY A 269 12.69 15.11 -24.99
CA GLY A 269 12.70 15.10 -23.53
C GLY A 269 11.58 15.92 -22.88
N LYS A 270 10.59 16.38 -23.64
CA LYS A 270 9.52 17.30 -23.21
C LYS A 270 8.13 16.80 -23.52
N THR A 271 7.98 15.96 -24.53
CA THR A 271 6.70 15.36 -24.89
C THR A 271 6.61 13.94 -24.33
N ILE A 272 5.46 13.63 -23.73
CA ILE A 272 5.13 12.28 -23.26
C ILE A 272 4.34 11.58 -24.35
N ASN A 273 4.79 10.40 -24.74
CA ASN A 273 3.99 9.45 -25.50
C ASN A 273 3.37 8.44 -24.52
N SER A 274 2.06 8.23 -24.60
CA SER A 274 1.33 7.32 -23.72
C SER A 274 0.46 6.37 -24.53
N GLN A 275 0.47 5.11 -24.13
CA GLN A 275 -0.37 4.03 -24.66
C GLN A 275 -1.09 3.36 -23.50
N LEU A 276 -2.36 3.03 -23.71
CA LEU A 276 -3.16 2.25 -22.77
C LEU A 276 -3.83 1.13 -23.56
N ASP A 277 -3.37 -0.09 -23.32
CA ASP A 277 -3.97 -1.31 -23.85
C ASP A 277 -4.83 -1.94 -22.77
N TYR A 278 -6.02 -2.42 -23.15
CA TYR A 278 -6.89 -3.17 -22.25
C TYR A 278 -7.51 -4.34 -23.00
N SER A 279 -7.60 -5.48 -22.33
CA SER A 279 -8.29 -6.66 -22.85
C SER A 279 -9.19 -7.27 -21.80
N LEU A 280 -10.24 -7.93 -22.27
CA LEU A 280 -11.19 -8.63 -21.44
C LEU A 280 -11.63 -9.90 -22.17
N ASN A 281 -11.46 -11.07 -21.54
CA ASN A 281 -11.78 -12.34 -22.19
C ASN A 281 -13.28 -12.62 -22.24
N SER A 282 -14.01 -12.34 -21.15
CA SER A 282 -15.47 -12.53 -21.11
C SER A 282 -16.13 -11.58 -20.12
N LEU A 283 -17.34 -11.13 -20.48
CA LEU A 283 -18.24 -10.41 -19.59
C LEU A 283 -19.61 -11.08 -19.64
N LYS A 284 -20.04 -11.64 -18.51
CA LYS A 284 -21.37 -12.23 -18.37
C LYS A 284 -22.21 -11.34 -17.46
N VAL A 285 -23.43 -11.01 -17.88
CA VAL A 285 -24.41 -10.28 -17.08
C VAL A 285 -25.72 -11.04 -17.07
N GLN A 286 -26.23 -11.38 -15.89
CA GLN A 286 -27.44 -12.21 -15.73
C GLN A 286 -27.37 -13.50 -16.56
N ASN A 287 -26.20 -14.16 -16.56
CA ASN A 287 -25.88 -15.35 -17.37
C ASN A 287 -25.93 -15.16 -18.89
N GLN A 288 -26.03 -13.93 -19.39
CA GLN A 288 -25.86 -13.62 -20.82
C GLN A 288 -24.42 -13.20 -21.06
N ASP A 289 -23.75 -13.90 -21.98
CA ASP A 289 -22.42 -13.51 -22.43
C ASP A 289 -22.53 -12.30 -23.36
N LEU A 290 -21.90 -11.20 -22.96
CA LEU A 290 -21.85 -9.94 -23.69
C LEU A 290 -20.48 -9.74 -24.38
N GLY A 291 -19.55 -10.68 -24.20
CA GLY A 291 -18.14 -10.52 -24.53
C GLY A 291 -17.63 -11.45 -25.63
N GLN A 292 -18.38 -11.68 -26.72
CA GLN A 292 -17.83 -12.34 -27.91
C GLN A 292 -17.31 -11.32 -28.92
N ARG A 293 -15.99 -11.26 -29.10
CA ARG A 293 -15.34 -10.81 -30.33
C ARG A 293 -14.27 -11.80 -30.75
#